data_AF-A0A075IXI6-F1
#
_entry.id   AF-A0A075IXI6-F1
#
_cell.length_a   1.000
_cell.length_b   1.000
_cell.length_c   1.000
_cell.angle_alpha   90.00
_cell.angle_beta   90.00
_cell.angle_gamma   90.00
#
_symmetry.space_group_name_H-M   'P 1'
#
loop_
_entity.id
_entity.type
_entity.pdbx_description
1 polymer ?
#
loop_
_entity_poly.entity_id
_entity_poly.type
_entity_poly.pdbx_seq_one_letter_code
_entity_poly.pdbx_strand_id
1 'polypeptide(L)'
;FKCLTRYVNLPMLQADFDRAFWRQHAFLDPFVNVVYDYFQKRRSSSYLEKWNEWIAEDWAGAYIARLEPFGLEVPRWFELARERMSWMGHTAAMVAFGSWPLHFWRYDPPTDADMEWFENKYPGW
;
A
#
# COMPACT_ATOMS: atom_id res chain seq x y z
N PHE A 1 -25.25 3.91 9.20
CA PHE A 1 -25.37 4.94 10.26
C PHE A 1 -25.85 4.43 11.63
N LYS A 2 -26.77 3.44 11.75
CA LYS A 2 -27.18 2.88 13.07
C LYS A 2 -26.04 2.31 13.95
N CYS A 3 -24.91 1.91 13.36
CA CYS A 3 -23.76 1.40 14.10
C CYS A 3 -23.03 2.49 14.90
N LEU A 4 -22.94 3.72 14.35
CA LEU A 4 -22.22 4.86 14.92
C LEU A 4 -23.00 5.58 16.04
N THR A 5 -24.32 5.40 16.09
CA THR A 5 -25.19 6.08 17.07
C THR A 5 -25.17 5.47 18.48
N ARG A 6 -24.48 4.34 18.68
CA ARG A 6 -24.31 3.73 20.01
C ARG A 6 -22.85 3.85 20.43
N TYR A 7 -22.59 4.67 21.46
CA TYR A 7 -21.25 4.97 21.98
C TYR A 7 -20.43 3.71 22.34
N VAL A 8 -21.10 2.63 22.75
CA VAL A 8 -20.47 1.33 23.06
C VAL A 8 -19.82 0.64 21.86
N ASN A 9 -20.20 0.98 20.63
CA ASN A 9 -19.69 0.33 19.43
C ASN A 9 -18.43 1.00 18.88
N LEU A 10 -18.14 2.24 19.29
CA LEU A 10 -17.06 3.02 18.70
C LEU A 10 -15.67 2.37 18.90
N PRO A 11 -15.29 1.88 20.10
CA PRO A 11 -13.99 1.22 20.27
C PRO A 11 -13.86 -0.08 19.47
N MET A 12 -14.96 -0.84 19.34
CA MET A 12 -14.98 -2.05 18.52
C MET A 12 -14.82 -1.72 17.03
N LEU A 13 -15.50 -0.67 16.57
CA LEU A 13 -15.43 -0.22 15.19
C LEU A 13 -14.03 0.29 14.83
N GLN A 14 -13.41 1.07 15.71
CA GLN A 14 -12.03 1.52 15.49
C GLN A 14 -11.06 0.33 15.40
N ALA A 15 -11.20 -0.66 16.30
CA ALA A 15 -10.38 -1.87 16.26
C ALA A 15 -10.57 -2.69 14.97
N ASP A 16 -11.81 -2.74 14.45
CA ASP A 16 -12.09 -3.39 13.16
C ASP A 16 -11.48 -2.60 11.98
N PHE A 17 -11.52 -1.27 12.01
CA PHE A 17 -10.86 -0.42 11.01
C PHE A 17 -9.34 -0.60 11.02
N ASP A 18 -8.71 -0.55 12.20
CA ASP A 18 -7.28 -0.77 12.36
C ASP A 18 -6.84 -2.11 11.78
N ARG A 19 -7.58 -3.17 12.11
CA ARG A 19 -7.32 -4.53 11.64
C ARG A 19 -7.57 -4.69 10.15
N ALA A 20 -8.65 -4.13 9.63
CA ALA A 20 -8.99 -4.21 8.21
C ALA A 20 -7.98 -3.45 7.35
N PHE A 21 -7.55 -2.27 7.79
CA PHE A 21 -6.47 -1.51 7.14
C PHE A 21 -5.19 -2.34 7.09
N TRP A 22 -4.72 -2.85 8.24
CA TRP A 22 -3.46 -3.57 8.30
C TRP A 22 -3.44 -4.85 7.45
N ARG A 23 -4.54 -5.61 7.44
CA ARG A 23 -4.66 -6.81 6.60
C ARG A 23 -4.63 -6.50 5.11
N GLN A 24 -5.26 -5.39 4.70
CA GLN A 24 -5.22 -4.94 3.32
C GLN A 24 -3.82 -4.47 2.95
N HIS A 25 -3.21 -3.58 3.73
CA HIS A 25 -1.85 -3.10 3.54
C HIS A 25 -0.83 -4.25 3.42
N ALA A 26 -0.85 -5.18 4.39
CA ALA A 26 0.16 -6.25 4.48
C ALA A 26 0.18 -7.21 3.28
N PHE A 27 -0.90 -7.30 2.51
CA PHE A 27 -0.98 -8.15 1.33
C PHE A 27 -1.08 -7.37 0.02
N LEU A 28 -2.02 -6.42 -0.07
CA LEU A 28 -2.30 -5.71 -1.31
C LEU A 28 -1.17 -4.77 -1.69
N ASP A 29 -0.58 -4.02 -0.76
CA ASP A 29 0.47 -3.07 -1.11
C ASP A 29 1.74 -3.72 -1.68
N PRO A 30 2.32 -4.78 -1.09
CA PRO A 30 3.46 -5.44 -1.71
C PRO A 30 3.08 -6.06 -3.07
N PHE A 31 1.91 -6.68 -3.17
CA PHE A 31 1.46 -7.31 -4.40
C PHE A 31 1.24 -6.29 -5.53
N VAL A 32 0.51 -5.22 -5.26
CA VAL A 32 0.22 -4.18 -6.25
C VAL A 32 1.48 -3.41 -6.61
N ASN A 33 2.39 -3.15 -5.67
CA ASN A 33 3.68 -2.53 -5.99
C ASN A 33 4.45 -3.38 -7.02
N VAL A 34 4.56 -4.70 -6.81
CA VAL A 34 5.22 -5.60 -7.78
C VAL A 34 4.56 -5.50 -9.16
N VAL A 35 3.23 -5.61 -9.21
CA VAL A 35 2.51 -5.57 -10.49
C VAL A 35 2.63 -4.20 -11.17
N TYR A 36 2.55 -3.11 -10.41
CA TYR A 36 2.54 -1.76 -10.94
C TYR A 36 3.94 -1.34 -11.39
N ASP A 37 4.96 -1.54 -10.55
CA ASP A 37 6.31 -1.05 -10.82
C ASP A 37 7.17 -2.05 -11.62
N TYR A 38 7.05 -3.37 -11.41
CA TYR A 38 7.95 -4.31 -12.08
C TYR A 38 7.40 -4.86 -13.40
N PHE A 39 6.08 -5.04 -13.53
CA PHE A 39 5.52 -5.72 -14.69
C PHE A 39 5.14 -4.77 -15.85
N GLN A 40 5.26 -3.46 -15.64
CA GLN A 40 4.99 -2.45 -16.66
C GLN A 40 6.26 -2.06 -17.43
N LYS A 41 6.16 -1.98 -18.77
CA LYS A 41 7.27 -1.51 -19.63
C LYS A 41 7.37 0.01 -19.74
N ARG A 42 6.23 0.71 -19.57
CA ARG A 42 6.15 2.17 -19.65
C ARG A 42 5.39 2.66 -18.43
N ARG A 43 6.05 3.44 -17.60
CA ARG A 43 5.55 3.91 -16.31
C ARG A 43 5.43 5.43 -16.34
N SER A 44 4.29 5.95 -15.90
CA SER A 44 4.11 7.39 -15.70
C SER A 44 4.43 7.82 -14.27
N SER A 45 4.21 6.93 -13.30
CA SER A 45 4.45 7.14 -11.87
C SER A 45 4.91 5.83 -11.22
N SER A 46 5.47 5.91 -10.02
CA SER A 46 5.70 4.74 -9.16
C SER A 46 4.47 4.40 -8.32
N TYR A 47 4.44 3.18 -7.78
CA TYR A 47 3.42 2.80 -6.83
C TYR A 47 3.53 3.61 -5.53
N LEU A 48 4.72 4.01 -5.09
CA LEU A 48 4.88 4.90 -3.92
C LEU A 48 4.20 6.25 -4.14
N GLU A 49 4.36 6.85 -5.32
CA GLU A 49 3.64 8.09 -5.67
C GLU A 49 2.12 7.86 -5.62
N LYS A 50 1.65 6.73 -6.15
CA LYS A 50 0.21 6.39 -6.14
C LYS A 50 -0.33 5.98 -4.78
N TRP A 51 0.47 5.38 -3.93
CA TRP A 51 0.07 5.07 -2.55
C TRP A 51 -0.10 6.35 -1.74
N ASN A 52 0.80 7.33 -1.92
CA ASN A 52 0.65 8.64 -1.29
C ASN A 52 -0.63 9.34 -1.78
N GLU A 53 -0.88 9.37 -3.09
CA GLU A 53 -2.10 9.95 -3.67
C GLU A 53 -3.37 9.23 -3.15
N TRP A 54 -3.48 7.92 -3.38
CA TRP A 54 -4.73 7.19 -3.15
C TRP A 54 -4.98 6.85 -1.69
N ILE A 55 -3.93 6.46 -0.96
CA ILE A 55 -4.09 5.95 0.40
C ILE A 55 -3.84 7.05 1.42
N ALA A 56 -2.78 7.85 1.25
CA ALA A 56 -2.47 8.90 2.23
C ALA A 56 -3.33 10.14 2.07
N GLU A 57 -3.46 10.68 0.86
CA GLU A 57 -4.20 11.92 0.61
C GLU A 57 -5.70 11.64 0.49
N ASP A 58 -6.11 10.82 -0.46
CA ASP A 58 -7.53 10.60 -0.76
C ASP A 58 -8.25 9.80 0.33
N TRP A 59 -7.69 8.66 0.71
CA TRP A 59 -8.35 7.77 1.66
C TRP A 59 -8.18 8.24 3.11
N ALA A 60 -6.95 8.36 3.63
CA ALA A 60 -6.73 8.78 5.01
C ALA A 60 -7.04 10.27 5.21
N GLY A 61 -6.48 11.13 4.35
CA GLY A 61 -6.58 12.59 4.46
C GLY A 61 -7.96 13.18 4.15
N ALA A 62 -8.72 12.59 3.22
CA ALA A 62 -10.04 13.11 2.84
C ALA A 62 -11.22 12.23 3.23
N TYR A 63 -11.16 10.91 3.02
CA TYR A 63 -12.29 10.03 3.36
C TYR A 63 -12.38 9.74 4.87
N ILE A 64 -11.31 9.25 5.49
CA ILE A 64 -11.31 8.91 6.93
C ILE A 64 -11.40 10.16 7.80
N ALA A 65 -10.75 11.27 7.42
CA ALA A 65 -10.89 12.53 8.13
C ALA A 65 -12.35 13.01 8.23
N ARG A 66 -13.19 12.75 7.22
CA ARG A 66 -14.63 13.06 7.28
C ARG A 66 -15.42 12.20 8.28
N LEU A 67 -14.81 11.17 8.84
CA LEU A 67 -15.40 10.33 9.89
C LEU A 67 -15.04 10.78 11.31
N GLU A 68 -14.16 11.76 11.47
CA GLU A 68 -13.77 12.35 12.75
C GLU A 68 -14.98 12.80 13.61
N PRO A 69 -16.03 13.47 13.04
CA PRO A 69 -17.20 13.85 13.85
C PRO A 69 -17.98 12.67 14.45
N PHE A 70 -17.74 11.45 13.97
CA PHE A 70 -18.31 10.22 14.52
C PHE A 70 -17.37 9.50 15.50
N GLY A 71 -16.21 10.08 15.80
CA GLY A 71 -15.21 9.56 16.74
C GLY A 71 -14.27 8.50 16.15
N LEU A 72 -14.25 8.33 14.82
CA LEU A 72 -13.29 7.46 14.14
C LEU A 72 -12.01 8.24 13.80
N GLU A 73 -10.88 7.57 13.97
CA GLU A 73 -9.55 8.11 13.69
C GLU A 73 -8.89 7.34 12.54
N VAL A 74 -7.86 7.95 11.95
CA VAL A 74 -6.96 7.27 11.00
C VAL A 74 -6.42 5.99 11.65
N PRO A 75 -6.33 4.87 10.92
CA PRO A 75 -5.88 3.62 11.51
C PRO A 75 -4.56 3.74 12.26
N ARG A 76 -4.49 3.10 13.43
CA ARG A 76 -3.34 3.20 14.35
C ARG A 76 -1.98 2.95 13.69
N TRP A 77 -1.90 2.05 12.72
CA TRP A 77 -0.65 1.65 12.06
C TRP A 77 -0.40 2.32 10.72
N PHE A 78 -1.16 3.38 10.39
CA PHE A 78 -1.04 4.08 9.11
C PHE A 78 0.38 4.62 8.85
N GLU A 79 1.00 5.26 9.84
CA GLU A 79 2.36 5.80 9.68
C GLU A 79 3.42 4.73 9.47
N LEU A 80 3.29 3.60 10.18
CA LEU A 80 4.17 2.45 9.98
C LEU A 80 3.98 1.84 8.58
N ALA A 81 2.75 1.80 8.08
CA ALA A 81 2.47 1.36 6.72
C ALA A 81 3.15 2.26 5.69
N ARG A 82 3.02 3.59 5.87
CA ARG A 82 3.64 4.61 5.01
C ARG A 82 5.17 4.49 4.99
N GLU A 83 5.80 4.33 6.14
CA GLU A 83 7.26 4.16 6.26
C GLU A 83 7.75 2.98 5.41
N ARG A 84 7.02 1.85 5.46
CA ARG A 84 7.38 0.62 4.75
C ARG A 84 7.23 0.69 3.23
N MET A 85 6.47 1.64 2.70
CA MET A 85 6.17 1.70 1.26
C MET A 85 7.39 1.93 0.39
N SER A 86 8.47 2.48 0.95
CA SER A 86 9.72 2.70 0.23
C SER A 86 10.50 1.41 -0.09
N TRP A 87 10.22 0.29 0.60
CA TRP A 87 10.96 -0.97 0.38
C TRP A 87 10.08 -2.22 0.27
N MET A 88 8.86 -2.21 0.81
CA MET A 88 8.05 -3.43 0.96
C MET A 88 7.77 -4.11 -0.38
N GLY A 89 7.44 -3.34 -1.43
CA GLY A 89 7.19 -3.86 -2.76
C GLY A 89 8.42 -4.48 -3.41
N HIS A 90 9.60 -3.90 -3.17
CA HIS A 90 10.86 -4.39 -3.73
C HIS A 90 11.29 -5.70 -3.08
N THR A 91 11.11 -5.82 -1.75
CA THR A 91 11.27 -7.11 -1.05
C THR A 91 10.32 -8.17 -1.60
N ALA A 92 9.07 -7.81 -1.88
CA ALA A 92 8.10 -8.71 -2.50
C ALA A 92 8.49 -9.10 -3.93
N ALA A 93 9.09 -8.18 -4.70
CA ALA A 93 9.62 -8.46 -6.02
C ALA A 93 10.75 -9.48 -5.95
N MET A 94 11.70 -9.33 -5.02
CA MET A 94 12.78 -10.31 -4.82
C MET A 94 12.24 -11.73 -4.58
N VAL A 95 11.20 -11.85 -3.74
CA VAL A 95 10.52 -13.13 -3.53
C VAL A 95 9.88 -13.61 -4.84
N ALA A 96 9.15 -12.74 -5.54
CA ALA A 96 8.47 -13.11 -6.77
C ALA A 96 9.44 -13.66 -7.82
N PHE A 97 10.50 -12.90 -8.14
CA PHE A 97 11.53 -13.33 -9.09
C PHE A 97 12.28 -14.58 -8.62
N GLY A 98 12.57 -14.70 -7.33
CA GLY A 98 13.22 -15.90 -6.76
C GLY A 98 12.32 -17.15 -6.81
N SER A 99 11.00 -16.98 -6.71
CA SER A 99 10.02 -18.07 -6.73
C SER A 99 9.31 -18.25 -8.07
N TRP A 100 9.83 -17.66 -9.16
CA TRP A 100 9.18 -17.68 -10.47
C TRP A 100 8.72 -19.07 -10.96
N PRO A 101 9.44 -20.20 -10.71
CA PRO A 101 9.01 -21.51 -11.19
C PRO A 101 7.70 -22.00 -10.56
N LEU A 102 7.27 -21.37 -9.46
CA LEU A 102 6.02 -21.71 -8.75
C LEU A 102 4.81 -20.91 -9.28
N HIS A 103 5.02 -19.94 -10.18
CA HIS A 103 3.97 -19.06 -10.66
C HIS A 103 3.44 -19.50 -12.04
N PHE A 104 2.18 -19.17 -12.33
CA PHE A 104 1.55 -19.48 -13.62
C PHE A 104 1.62 -18.32 -14.63
N TRP A 105 2.31 -17.23 -14.29
CA TRP A 105 2.45 -16.04 -15.12
C TRP A 105 3.92 -15.71 -15.35
N ARG A 106 4.20 -14.94 -16.41
CA ARG A 106 5.56 -14.54 -16.80
C ARG A 106 5.77 -13.05 -16.57
N TYR A 107 6.98 -12.68 -16.21
CA TYR A 107 7.48 -11.31 -16.14
C TYR A 107 8.95 -11.32 -16.54
N ASP A 108 9.40 -10.23 -17.15
CA ASP A 108 10.77 -10.05 -17.59
C ASP A 108 11.63 -9.54 -16.41
N PRO A 109 12.91 -9.93 -16.29
CA PRO A 109 13.82 -9.33 -15.33
C PRO A 109 14.02 -7.83 -15.61
N PRO A 110 14.29 -7.00 -14.58
CA PRO A 110 14.59 -5.58 -14.77
C PRO A 110 15.79 -5.38 -15.70
N THR A 111 15.66 -4.41 -16.62
CA THR A 111 16.75 -3.93 -17.48
C THR A 111 17.53 -2.80 -16.81
N ASP A 112 18.67 -2.41 -17.37
CA ASP A 112 19.45 -1.27 -16.84
C ASP A 112 18.61 0.02 -16.77
N ALA A 113 17.75 0.26 -17.75
CA ALA A 113 16.84 1.39 -17.77
C ALA A 113 15.76 1.31 -16.68
N ASP A 114 15.31 0.08 -16.34
CA ASP A 114 14.40 -0.11 -15.20
C ASP A 114 15.11 0.18 -13.89
N MET A 115 16.36 -0.29 -13.72
CA MET A 115 17.15 -0.06 -12.52
C MET A 115 17.44 1.43 -12.31
N GLU A 116 17.79 2.17 -13.36
CA GLU A 116 17.96 3.64 -13.28
C GLU A 116 16.66 4.33 -12.89
N TRP A 117 15.51 3.89 -13.43
CA TRP A 117 14.21 4.42 -13.05
C TRP A 117 13.86 4.11 -11.59
N PHE A 118 14.17 2.91 -11.11
CA PHE A 118 13.95 2.54 -9.72
C PHE A 118 14.80 3.40 -8.78
N GLU A 119 16.10 3.57 -9.02
CA GLU A 119 16.96 4.42 -8.20
C GLU A 119 16.49 5.88 -8.17
N ASN A 120 15.93 6.38 -9.29
CA ASN A 120 15.33 7.72 -9.33
C ASN A 120 14.08 7.85 -8.45
N LYS A 121 13.18 6.85 -8.51
CA LYS A 121 11.89 6.86 -7.79
C LYS A 121 12.00 6.42 -6.33
N TYR A 122 13.00 5.61 -6.03
CA TYR A 122 13.28 4.99 -4.75
C TYR A 122 14.79 5.09 -4.48
N PRO A 123 15.29 6.23 -3.98
CA PRO A 123 16.73 6.37 -3.74
C PRO A 123 17.26 5.32 -2.77
N GLY A 124 18.29 4.57 -3.19
CA GLY A 124 18.84 3.45 -2.44
C GLY A 124 18.18 2.10 -2.72
N TRP A 125 17.47 1.99 -3.83
CA TRP A 125 16.87 0.74 -4.33
C TRP A 125 17.91 -0.27 -4.80
#